data_AF-A0A2I0NUY1-F1
#
_entry.id   AF-A0A2I0NUY1-F1
#
_cell.length_a   1.000
_cell.length_b   1.000
_cell.length_c   1.000
_cell.angle_alpha   90.00
_cell.angle_beta   90.00
_cell.angle_gamma   90.00
#
_symmetry.space_group_name_H-M   'P 1'
#
loop_
_entity.id
_entity.type
_entity.pdbx_description
1 polymer ?
#
loop_
_entity_poly.entity_id
_entity_poly.type
_entity_poly.pdbx_seq_one_letter_code
_entity_poly.pdbx_strand_id
1 'polypeptide(L)'
;MTKKGEMLYAWTNDAEIQKKAELGGAVTALWKYALESKMVDAVLAVTKGVDLYDAKPVIVTDPKDLARTAGSLHCGTLLMPKLVKKYLDGAQDKKIGVTVKGCDAMAFYELAKRKQINLNNIIMIGVNCGGSVSPVIARKMIAEKYGVDPEKVTKEEIDKGQFIIEYEGGHKGISVDELEEAGYGRRSNCRRCKMKIPRQADLACGNWGVIGPRAGKATFVEVCSEKGAKLLDGAVKSGVLATEPAIPKGLEIRAKIEGAMFKLGDKWRKHDFEALGDGKERLKNIMAETSRCIKCYGCIEVCPICYCVDCTTKNPAYVPPGELPVNFMFHLIRYAHIADSCVNCGQCEEVCPAEIPNALFMHAQQVELEKMFGHVPGVDMELPLL
;
A
#
# COMPACT_ATOMS: atom_id res chain seq x y z
N MET A 1 -20.07 16.44 -16.23
CA MET A 1 -19.96 16.15 -14.78
C MET A 1 -19.77 14.66 -14.70
N THR A 2 -18.58 14.25 -14.28
CA THR A 2 -18.18 12.84 -14.23
C THR A 2 -19.01 12.09 -13.20
N LYS A 3 -19.29 10.81 -13.45
CA LYS A 3 -20.08 9.96 -12.54
C LYS A 3 -19.25 8.81 -11.95
N LYS A 4 -19.71 8.27 -10.82
CA LYS A 4 -19.15 7.02 -10.27
C LYS A 4 -19.23 5.91 -11.33
N GLY A 5 -18.14 5.18 -11.50
CA GLY A 5 -17.97 4.12 -12.50
C GLY A 5 -17.33 4.59 -13.81
N GLU A 6 -17.16 5.90 -14.02
CA GLU A 6 -16.52 6.42 -15.23
C GLU A 6 -15.01 6.11 -15.22
N MET A 7 -14.51 5.69 -16.38
CA MET A 7 -13.11 5.31 -16.58
C MET A 7 -12.49 6.14 -17.71
N LEU A 8 -11.36 6.78 -17.41
CA LEU A 8 -10.75 7.81 -18.24
C LEU A 8 -9.23 7.68 -18.24
N TYR A 9 -8.60 8.28 -19.24
CA TYR A 9 -7.19 8.66 -19.19
C TYR A 9 -7.10 10.13 -18.80
N ALA A 10 -6.21 10.44 -17.87
CA ALA A 10 -5.99 11.79 -17.38
C ALA A 10 -4.50 12.14 -17.38
N TRP A 11 -4.17 13.39 -17.70
CA TRP A 11 -2.81 13.93 -17.60
C TRP A 11 -2.84 15.39 -17.18
N THR A 12 -1.76 15.83 -16.54
CA THR A 12 -1.62 17.20 -16.08
C THR A 12 -1.25 18.14 -17.22
N ASN A 13 -1.75 19.37 -17.16
CA ASN A 13 -1.31 20.48 -17.99
C ASN A 13 -0.24 21.35 -17.30
N ASP A 14 0.17 21.00 -16.08
CA ASP A 14 1.18 21.73 -15.32
C ASP A 14 2.58 21.28 -15.71
N ALA A 15 3.37 22.20 -16.28
CA ALA A 15 4.70 21.90 -16.80
C ALA A 15 5.70 21.42 -15.72
N GLU A 16 5.57 21.88 -14.47
CA GLU A 16 6.46 21.45 -13.39
C GLU A 16 6.13 20.04 -12.91
N ILE A 17 4.85 19.68 -12.90
CA ILE A 17 4.42 18.31 -12.60
C ILE A 17 4.82 17.38 -13.75
N GLN A 18 4.65 17.78 -15.02
CA GLN A 18 5.03 16.96 -16.18
C GLN A 18 6.50 16.53 -16.16
N LYS A 19 7.41 17.41 -15.74
CA LYS A 19 8.85 17.12 -15.68
C LYS A 19 9.22 16.05 -14.64
N LYS A 20 8.40 15.88 -13.60
CA LYS A 20 8.71 15.03 -12.43
C LYS A 20 7.81 13.82 -12.29
N ALA A 21 6.69 13.79 -12.99
CA ALA A 21 5.73 12.71 -12.90
C ALA A 21 6.26 11.43 -13.56
N GLU A 22 5.92 10.28 -12.96
CA GLU A 22 6.23 8.96 -13.52
C GLU A 22 5.48 8.70 -14.84
N LEU A 23 4.25 9.21 -14.92
CA LEU A 23 3.29 8.97 -16.01
C LEU A 23 2.62 10.31 -16.37
N GLY A 24 1.29 10.32 -16.54
CA GLY A 24 0.54 11.56 -16.83
C GLY A 24 0.48 12.60 -15.71
N GLY A 25 1.03 12.36 -14.52
CA GLY A 25 1.04 13.34 -13.42
C GLY A 25 -0.34 13.70 -12.84
N ALA A 26 -1.38 12.92 -13.15
CA ALA A 26 -2.76 13.24 -12.78
C ALA A 26 -2.97 13.30 -11.26
N VAL A 27 -2.39 12.37 -10.50
CA VAL A 27 -2.52 12.32 -9.03
C VAL A 27 -2.01 13.60 -8.38
N THR A 28 -0.81 14.06 -8.77
CA THR A 28 -0.23 15.30 -8.27
C THR A 28 -1.05 16.52 -8.65
N ALA A 29 -1.56 16.58 -9.88
CA ALA A 29 -2.41 17.68 -10.34
C ALA A 29 -3.77 17.74 -9.60
N LEU A 30 -4.37 16.58 -9.33
CA LEU A 30 -5.58 16.47 -8.51
C LEU A 30 -5.33 17.00 -7.10
N TRP A 31 -4.20 16.66 -6.48
CA TRP A 31 -3.84 17.21 -5.17
C TRP A 31 -3.55 18.70 -5.19
N LYS A 32 -2.94 19.20 -6.27
CA LYS A 32 -2.70 20.63 -6.44
C LYS A 32 -4.01 21.40 -6.45
N TYR A 33 -4.96 20.95 -7.27
CA TYR A 33 -6.31 21.50 -7.28
C TYR A 33 -6.99 21.36 -5.91
N ALA A 34 -6.88 20.21 -5.23
CA ALA A 34 -7.54 19.99 -3.94
C ALA A 34 -7.09 20.99 -2.86
N LEU A 35 -5.79 21.33 -2.83
CA LEU A 35 -5.26 22.34 -1.91
C LEU A 35 -5.67 23.76 -2.35
N GLU A 36 -5.55 24.11 -3.63
CA GLU A 36 -5.91 25.44 -4.17
C GLU A 36 -7.39 25.78 -3.95
N SER A 37 -8.26 24.78 -4.14
CA SER A 37 -9.70 24.90 -3.94
C SER A 37 -10.16 24.71 -2.49
N LYS A 38 -9.22 24.40 -1.56
CA LYS A 38 -9.52 24.08 -0.14
C LYS A 38 -10.50 22.92 0.04
N MET A 39 -10.51 21.97 -0.90
CA MET A 39 -11.20 20.70 -0.70
C MET A 39 -10.57 19.88 0.44
N VAL A 40 -9.26 20.02 0.62
CA VAL A 40 -8.49 19.47 1.74
C VAL A 40 -7.64 20.57 2.35
N ASP A 41 -7.35 20.45 3.64
CA ASP A 41 -6.48 21.37 4.39
C ASP A 41 -5.01 21.00 4.22
N ALA A 42 -4.73 19.71 3.97
CA ALA A 42 -3.39 19.19 3.77
C ALA A 42 -3.42 17.90 2.92
N VAL A 43 -2.30 17.58 2.29
CA VAL A 43 -2.08 16.32 1.57
C VAL A 43 -0.95 15.55 2.24
N LEU A 44 -1.23 14.32 2.69
CA LEU A 44 -0.21 13.37 3.10
C LEU A 44 0.28 12.60 1.87
N ALA A 45 1.49 12.92 1.44
CA ALA A 45 2.16 12.32 0.29
C ALA A 45 3.50 11.68 0.70
N VAL A 46 4.22 11.16 -0.29
CA VAL A 46 5.58 10.61 -0.12
C VAL A 46 6.52 11.37 -1.04
N THR A 47 7.71 11.68 -0.57
CA THR A 47 8.80 12.21 -1.39
C THR A 47 10.06 11.36 -1.21
N LYS A 48 11.00 11.51 -2.14
CA LYS A 48 12.31 10.89 -2.04
C LYS A 48 13.05 11.43 -0.81
N GLY A 49 13.60 10.53 -0.01
CA GLY A 49 14.46 10.85 1.12
C GLY A 49 15.90 11.09 0.66
N VAL A 50 16.85 10.41 1.28
CA VAL A 50 18.27 10.48 0.87
C VAL A 50 18.46 9.92 -0.54
N ASP A 51 17.82 8.78 -0.81
CA ASP A 51 17.91 8.06 -2.08
C ASP A 51 16.51 7.58 -2.54
N LEU A 52 16.45 6.85 -3.66
CA LEU A 52 15.19 6.33 -4.20
C LEU A 52 14.54 5.20 -3.37
N TYR A 53 15.31 4.58 -2.47
CA TYR A 53 14.85 3.49 -1.61
C TYR A 53 14.24 4.03 -0.31
N ASP A 54 14.58 5.27 0.06
CA ASP A 54 14.09 5.99 1.22
C ASP A 54 12.80 6.77 0.90
N ALA A 55 11.66 6.12 1.12
CA ALA A 55 10.35 6.76 1.00
C ALA A 55 10.03 7.59 2.27
N LYS A 56 10.01 8.91 2.13
CA LYS A 56 9.74 9.84 3.23
C LYS A 56 8.30 10.38 3.18
N PRO A 57 7.45 10.09 4.18
CA PRO A 57 6.14 10.73 4.31
C PRO A 57 6.28 12.24 4.51
N VAL A 58 5.45 13.03 3.85
CA VAL A 58 5.42 14.49 4.01
C VAL A 58 3.98 15.00 4.03
N ILE A 59 3.75 16.04 4.84
CA ILE A 59 2.51 16.80 4.83
C ILE A 59 2.74 18.04 3.98
N VAL A 60 1.91 18.22 2.96
CA VAL A 60 1.96 19.36 2.05
C VAL A 60 0.71 20.21 2.22
N THR A 61 0.90 21.50 2.52
CA THR A 61 -0.18 22.48 2.67
C THR A 61 -0.11 23.60 1.63
N ASP A 62 1.08 23.87 1.06
CA ASP A 62 1.24 24.77 -0.08
C ASP A 62 1.16 23.97 -1.39
N PRO A 63 0.21 24.25 -2.29
CA PRO A 63 0.10 23.59 -3.59
C PRO A 63 1.40 23.60 -4.41
N LYS A 64 2.26 24.61 -4.26
CA LYS A 64 3.53 24.73 -4.99
C LYS A 64 4.53 23.63 -4.65
N ASP A 65 4.42 23.06 -3.45
CA ASP A 65 5.32 22.02 -2.97
C ASP A 65 4.97 20.62 -3.48
N LEU A 66 3.81 20.42 -4.12
CA LEU A 66 3.36 19.08 -4.55
C LEU A 66 4.20 18.47 -5.68
N ALA A 67 4.80 19.29 -6.55
CA ALA A 67 5.59 18.76 -7.66
C ALA A 67 6.78 17.90 -7.16
N ARG A 68 7.30 18.14 -5.94
CA ARG A 68 8.39 17.34 -5.36
C ARG A 68 7.97 15.96 -4.85
N THR A 69 6.66 15.69 -4.78
CA THR A 69 6.10 14.40 -4.37
C THR A 69 5.61 13.58 -5.58
N ALA A 70 5.84 14.07 -6.79
CA ALA A 70 5.55 13.34 -8.02
C ALA A 70 6.58 12.22 -8.24
N GLY A 71 6.16 11.14 -8.89
CA GLY A 71 6.97 9.95 -9.10
C GLY A 71 6.48 8.76 -8.29
N SER A 72 7.03 7.58 -8.59
CA SER A 72 6.74 6.33 -7.87
C SER A 72 7.96 5.89 -7.07
N LEU A 73 7.73 5.46 -5.83
CA LEU A 73 8.75 4.85 -4.96
C LEU A 73 8.28 3.43 -4.58
N HIS A 74 8.74 2.43 -5.32
CA HIS A 74 8.36 1.02 -5.16
C HIS A 74 9.01 0.39 -3.93
N CYS A 75 10.08 1.00 -3.42
CA CYS A 75 10.75 0.59 -2.19
C CYS A 75 10.12 1.16 -0.91
N GLY A 76 9.08 1.99 -1.02
CA GLY A 76 8.43 2.62 0.12
C GLY A 76 7.54 1.68 0.93
N THR A 77 8.07 1.14 2.02
CA THR A 77 7.37 0.24 2.95
C THR A 77 6.53 0.99 3.99
N LEU A 78 5.62 1.88 3.57
CA LEU A 78 4.82 2.72 4.46
C LEU A 78 3.36 2.26 4.60
N LEU A 79 2.74 2.61 5.73
CA LEU A 79 1.30 2.47 5.96
C LEU A 79 0.71 3.82 6.42
N MET A 80 0.15 4.59 5.47
CA MET A 80 -0.33 5.96 5.67
C MET A 80 -1.41 6.11 6.75
N PRO A 81 -2.41 5.21 6.86
CA PRO A 81 -3.44 5.31 7.90
C PRO A 81 -2.87 5.36 9.32
N LYS A 82 -1.77 4.64 9.59
CA LYS A 82 -1.13 4.66 10.91
C LYS A 82 -0.57 6.05 11.23
N LEU A 83 0.00 6.73 10.24
CA LEU A 83 0.52 8.09 10.38
C LEU A 83 -0.61 9.10 10.60
N VAL A 84 -1.71 8.97 9.85
CA VAL A 84 -2.92 9.80 10.06
C VAL A 84 -3.45 9.63 11.48
N LYS A 85 -3.62 8.38 11.94
CA LYS A 85 -4.07 8.10 13.31
C LYS A 85 -3.12 8.68 14.36
N LYS A 86 -1.81 8.50 14.19
CA LYS A 86 -0.81 8.82 15.23
C LYS A 86 -0.46 10.32 15.28
N TYR A 87 -0.38 10.98 14.13
CA TYR A 87 0.19 12.33 14.02
C TYR A 87 -0.79 13.39 13.51
N LEU A 88 -1.92 12.99 12.92
CA LEU A 88 -2.97 13.91 12.43
C LEU A 88 -4.30 13.69 13.16
N ASP A 89 -4.23 13.11 14.37
CA ASP A 89 -5.38 12.84 15.24
C ASP A 89 -6.54 12.14 14.50
N GLY A 90 -6.23 11.17 13.65
CA GLY A 90 -7.27 10.44 12.89
C GLY A 90 -8.14 11.32 11.97
N ALA A 91 -7.66 12.51 11.61
CA ALA A 91 -8.40 13.50 10.82
C ALA A 91 -9.74 13.94 11.45
N GLN A 92 -9.83 14.06 12.78
CA GLN A 92 -11.06 14.56 13.42
C GLN A 92 -11.37 16.01 13.01
N ASP A 93 -10.36 16.88 12.98
CA ASP A 93 -10.55 18.33 12.79
C ASP A 93 -10.06 18.87 11.44
N LYS A 94 -9.39 18.06 10.63
CA LYS A 94 -8.80 18.49 9.35
C LYS A 94 -9.17 17.56 8.22
N LYS A 95 -9.43 18.13 7.05
CA LYS A 95 -9.61 17.37 5.80
C LYS A 95 -8.26 17.04 5.20
N ILE A 96 -7.97 15.75 5.03
CA ILE A 96 -6.67 15.27 4.55
C ILE A 96 -6.84 14.52 3.24
N GLY A 97 -6.12 14.95 2.21
CA GLY A 97 -5.92 14.18 0.98
C GLY A 97 -4.80 13.17 1.18
N VAL A 98 -5.00 11.92 0.76
CA VAL A 98 -3.99 10.86 0.94
C VAL A 98 -3.90 10.00 -0.31
N THR A 99 -2.70 9.82 -0.84
CA THR A 99 -2.44 8.78 -1.85
C THR A 99 -2.25 7.43 -1.17
N VAL A 100 -3.02 6.43 -1.59
CA VAL A 100 -3.11 5.13 -0.90
C VAL A 100 -2.81 3.96 -1.82
N LYS A 101 -2.05 2.97 -1.33
CA LYS A 101 -2.04 1.63 -1.92
C LYS A 101 -3.24 0.83 -1.41
N GLY A 102 -3.47 -0.37 -1.97
CA GLY A 102 -4.54 -1.28 -1.50
C GLY A 102 -4.54 -1.51 0.01
N CYS A 103 -3.38 -1.80 0.60
CA CYS A 103 -3.26 -2.02 2.04
C CYS A 103 -3.51 -0.76 2.89
N ASP A 104 -3.19 0.42 2.37
CA ASP A 104 -3.50 1.70 3.01
C ASP A 104 -5.02 1.92 3.05
N ALA A 105 -5.70 1.74 1.90
CA ALA A 105 -7.14 1.91 1.80
C ALA A 105 -7.90 0.92 2.71
N MET A 106 -7.48 -0.34 2.77
CA MET A 106 -8.06 -1.34 3.67
C MET A 106 -7.89 -0.94 5.15
N ALA A 107 -6.69 -0.48 5.53
CA ALA A 107 -6.43 -0.07 6.92
C ALA A 107 -7.17 1.21 7.32
N PHE A 108 -7.43 2.14 6.39
CA PHE A 108 -8.29 3.30 6.64
C PHE A 108 -9.70 2.87 7.06
N TYR A 109 -10.28 1.91 6.33
CA TYR A 109 -11.60 1.35 6.64
C TYR A 109 -11.61 0.67 8.01
N GLU A 110 -10.64 -0.20 8.28
CA GLU A 110 -10.57 -0.92 9.57
C GLU A 110 -10.38 0.01 10.77
N LEU A 111 -9.60 1.09 10.63
CA LEU A 111 -9.46 2.12 11.66
C LEU A 111 -10.74 2.94 11.83
N ALA A 112 -11.47 3.20 10.75
CA ALA A 112 -12.71 3.97 10.78
C ALA A 112 -13.85 3.21 11.48
N LYS A 113 -13.98 1.89 11.23
CA LYS A 113 -14.89 1.00 11.96
C LYS A 113 -14.70 1.10 13.48
N ARG A 114 -13.46 1.33 13.91
CA ARG A 114 -13.03 1.48 15.31
C ARG A 114 -13.03 2.93 15.81
N LYS A 115 -13.60 3.86 15.04
CA LYS A 115 -13.66 5.29 15.34
C LYS A 115 -12.28 5.94 15.57
N GLN A 116 -11.22 5.33 15.03
CA GLN A 116 -9.86 5.86 15.14
C GLN A 116 -9.52 6.83 14.00
N ILE A 117 -10.31 6.81 12.92
CA ILE A 117 -10.19 7.74 11.80
C ILE A 117 -11.59 8.21 11.38
N ASN A 118 -11.73 9.50 11.13
CA ASN A 118 -12.91 10.08 10.50
C ASN A 118 -12.77 10.07 8.96
N LEU A 119 -13.33 9.03 8.30
CA LEU A 119 -13.29 8.91 6.84
C LEU A 119 -14.02 10.04 6.10
N ASN A 120 -14.95 10.75 6.73
CA ASN A 120 -15.61 11.87 6.09
C ASN A 120 -14.63 13.01 5.77
N ASN A 121 -13.59 13.15 6.59
CA ASN A 121 -12.51 14.11 6.43
C ASN A 121 -11.33 13.57 5.62
N ILE A 122 -11.38 12.34 5.12
CA ILE A 122 -10.35 11.81 4.23
C ILE A 122 -10.86 11.88 2.78
N ILE A 123 -9.95 12.26 1.87
CA ILE A 123 -10.08 12.01 0.43
C ILE A 123 -8.94 11.08 0.02
N MET A 124 -9.26 9.93 -0.58
CA MET A 124 -8.29 8.93 -1.01
C MET A 124 -8.14 8.93 -2.53
N ILE A 125 -6.91 9.11 -3.02
CA ILE A 125 -6.56 8.71 -4.39
C ILE A 125 -5.76 7.42 -4.29
N GLY A 126 -6.40 6.32 -4.67
CA GLY A 126 -5.79 5.01 -4.68
C GLY A 126 -4.92 4.79 -5.91
N VAL A 127 -3.80 4.10 -5.78
CA VAL A 127 -2.93 3.72 -6.90
C VAL A 127 -2.91 2.20 -7.10
N ASN A 128 -2.98 1.73 -8.35
CA ASN A 128 -2.83 0.30 -8.64
C ASN A 128 -1.44 -0.19 -8.23
N CYS A 129 -1.38 -1.33 -7.55
CA CYS A 129 -0.14 -1.79 -6.91
C CYS A 129 0.09 -3.28 -7.16
N GLY A 130 1.23 -3.60 -7.81
CA GLY A 130 1.70 -4.96 -7.99
C GLY A 130 2.41 -5.54 -6.75
N GLY A 131 2.89 -4.67 -5.87
CA GLY A 131 3.63 -4.95 -4.65
C GLY A 131 4.75 -3.93 -4.44
N SER A 132 5.36 -3.95 -3.26
CA SER A 132 6.53 -3.13 -2.91
C SER A 132 7.73 -4.02 -2.61
N VAL A 133 8.94 -3.47 -2.68
CA VAL A 133 10.20 -4.14 -2.34
C VAL A 133 10.74 -3.54 -1.05
N SER A 134 11.40 -4.33 -0.20
CA SER A 134 12.06 -3.78 1.00
C SER A 134 13.30 -2.98 0.57
N PRO A 135 13.59 -1.78 1.12
CA PRO A 135 14.74 -0.98 0.75
C PRO A 135 16.07 -1.74 0.79
N VAL A 136 16.31 -2.53 1.84
CA VAL A 136 17.55 -3.31 1.99
C VAL A 136 17.64 -4.40 0.92
N ILE A 137 16.52 -5.07 0.65
CA ILE A 137 16.45 -6.11 -0.38
C ILE A 137 16.63 -5.51 -1.77
N ALA A 138 16.04 -4.34 -2.05
CA ALA A 138 16.19 -3.64 -3.33
C ALA A 138 17.65 -3.28 -3.60
N ARG A 139 18.35 -2.75 -2.59
CA ARG A 139 19.78 -2.39 -2.71
C ARG A 139 20.65 -3.62 -2.95
N LYS A 140 20.42 -4.72 -2.22
CA LYS A 140 21.10 -6.01 -2.46
C LYS A 140 20.81 -6.55 -3.86
N MET A 141 19.54 -6.54 -4.26
CA MET A 141 19.08 -6.97 -5.58
C MET A 141 19.79 -6.22 -6.70
N ILE A 142 19.90 -4.90 -6.59
CA ILE A 142 20.54 -4.05 -7.59
C ILE A 142 22.05 -4.33 -7.67
N ALA A 143 22.73 -4.43 -6.54
CA ALA A 143 24.14 -4.79 -6.52
C ALA A 143 24.40 -6.18 -7.14
N GLU A 144 23.62 -7.20 -6.73
CA GLU A 144 23.93 -8.61 -7.02
C GLU A 144 23.34 -9.09 -8.36
N LYS A 145 22.16 -8.62 -8.75
CA LYS A 145 21.48 -9.06 -9.99
C LYS A 145 21.67 -8.09 -11.14
N TYR A 146 21.75 -6.79 -10.85
CA TYR A 146 21.97 -5.80 -11.89
C TYR A 146 23.44 -5.50 -12.12
N GLY A 147 24.31 -5.73 -11.11
CA GLY A 147 25.73 -5.39 -11.18
C GLY A 147 25.95 -3.87 -11.16
N VAL A 148 25.01 -3.14 -10.56
CA VAL A 148 25.00 -1.67 -10.52
C VAL A 148 25.11 -1.24 -9.06
N ASP A 149 25.87 -0.18 -8.81
CA ASP A 149 25.90 0.47 -7.50
C ASP A 149 24.52 1.10 -7.21
N PRO A 150 23.80 0.69 -6.14
CA PRO A 150 22.48 1.21 -5.82
C PRO A 150 22.42 2.74 -5.70
N GLU A 151 23.53 3.39 -5.34
CA GLU A 151 23.62 4.86 -5.23
C GLU A 151 23.56 5.57 -6.59
N LYS A 152 23.87 4.85 -7.68
CA LYS A 152 23.90 5.41 -9.05
C LYS A 152 22.58 5.25 -9.79
N VAL A 153 21.60 4.58 -9.19
CA VAL A 153 20.27 4.41 -9.78
C VAL A 153 19.49 5.70 -9.61
N THR A 154 18.96 6.21 -10.72
CA THR A 154 18.23 7.49 -10.76
C THR A 154 16.71 7.30 -10.84
N LYS A 155 16.25 6.14 -11.33
CA LYS A 155 14.84 5.81 -11.49
C LYS A 155 14.61 4.30 -11.41
N GLU A 156 13.44 3.91 -10.90
CA GLU A 156 12.94 2.54 -10.91
C GLU A 156 11.52 2.50 -11.49
N GLU A 157 11.24 1.51 -12.33
CA GLU A 157 9.92 1.29 -12.92
C GLU A 157 9.58 -0.20 -12.94
N ILE A 158 8.30 -0.52 -12.74
CA ILE A 158 7.78 -1.87 -12.97
C ILE A 158 6.83 -1.82 -14.16
N ASP A 159 7.32 -2.27 -15.32
CA ASP A 159 6.52 -2.39 -16.54
C ASP A 159 6.61 -3.82 -17.10
N LYS A 160 5.47 -4.31 -17.62
CA LYS A 160 5.34 -5.63 -18.27
C LYS A 160 5.98 -6.81 -17.52
N GLY A 161 5.96 -6.78 -16.19
CA GLY A 161 6.50 -7.85 -15.34
C GLY A 161 8.03 -7.80 -15.17
N GLN A 162 8.68 -6.73 -15.59
CA GLN A 162 10.10 -6.48 -15.35
C GLN A 162 10.28 -5.39 -14.30
N PHE A 163 11.28 -5.56 -13.42
CA PHE A 163 11.79 -4.50 -12.59
C PHE A 163 12.92 -3.81 -13.36
N ILE A 164 12.71 -2.55 -13.73
CA ILE A 164 13.59 -1.77 -14.60
C ILE A 164 14.27 -0.70 -13.75
N ILE A 165 15.59 -0.58 -13.88
CA ILE A 165 16.37 0.52 -13.30
C ILE A 165 16.95 1.38 -14.41
N GLU A 166 17.03 2.68 -14.17
CA GLU A 166 17.79 3.63 -14.98
C GLU A 166 18.97 4.18 -14.16
N TYR A 167 20.11 4.34 -14.83
CA TYR A 167 21.37 4.86 -14.29
C TYR A 167 22.17 5.52 -15.41
N GLU A 168 23.26 6.23 -15.11
CA GLU A 168 24.04 6.96 -16.14
C GLU A 168 24.51 6.07 -17.31
N GLY A 169 24.71 4.77 -17.07
CA GLY A 169 25.14 3.79 -18.08
C GLY A 169 24.00 3.17 -18.90
N GLY A 170 22.75 3.61 -18.73
CA GLY A 170 21.59 3.14 -19.49
C GLY A 170 20.46 2.61 -18.60
N HIS A 171 19.65 1.71 -19.15
CA HIS A 171 18.58 1.03 -18.42
C HIS A 171 18.77 -0.49 -18.46
N LYS A 172 18.33 -1.19 -17.41
CA LYS A 172 18.36 -2.65 -17.35
C LYS A 172 17.08 -3.16 -16.68
N GLY A 173 16.46 -4.17 -17.29
CA GLY A 173 15.28 -4.85 -16.78
C GLY A 173 15.56 -6.32 -16.47
N ILE A 174 15.03 -6.82 -15.36
CA ILE A 174 15.02 -8.25 -15.00
C ILE A 174 13.58 -8.65 -14.68
N SER A 175 13.19 -9.88 -15.01
CA SER A 175 11.85 -10.39 -14.67
C SER A 175 11.60 -10.36 -13.16
N VAL A 176 10.45 -9.85 -12.73
CA VAL A 176 10.04 -9.86 -11.32
C VAL A 176 9.95 -11.28 -10.78
N ASP A 177 9.47 -12.23 -11.59
CA ASP A 177 9.35 -13.63 -11.17
C ASP A 177 10.73 -14.27 -10.95
N GLU A 178 11.71 -13.99 -11.82
CA GLU A 178 13.10 -14.46 -11.65
C GLU A 178 13.75 -13.88 -10.39
N LEU A 179 13.48 -12.60 -10.10
CA LEU A 179 13.95 -11.95 -8.88
C LEU A 179 13.32 -12.59 -7.64
N GLU A 180 12.03 -12.90 -7.67
CA GLU A 180 11.31 -13.57 -6.58
C GLU A 180 11.80 -14.99 -6.30
N GLU A 181 12.04 -15.78 -7.34
CA GLU A 181 12.59 -17.13 -7.23
C GLU A 181 14.02 -17.11 -6.65
N ALA A 182 14.79 -16.07 -6.97
CA ALA A 182 16.11 -15.86 -6.39
C ALA A 182 16.11 -15.27 -4.97
N GLY A 183 14.93 -15.05 -4.35
CA GLY A 183 14.81 -14.50 -3.00
C GLY A 183 14.86 -12.96 -2.91
N TYR A 184 14.80 -12.26 -4.04
CA TYR A 184 14.67 -10.81 -4.14
C TYR A 184 13.23 -10.42 -4.53
N GLY A 185 12.99 -9.16 -4.85
CA GLY A 185 11.71 -8.71 -5.37
C GLY A 185 10.68 -8.37 -4.28
N ARG A 186 9.40 -8.64 -4.56
CA ARG A 186 8.32 -8.08 -3.74
C ARG A 186 8.31 -8.67 -2.34
N ARG A 187 7.95 -7.83 -1.37
CA ARG A 187 7.73 -8.23 0.02
C ARG A 187 6.79 -9.43 0.09
N SER A 188 7.09 -10.36 0.99
CA SER A 188 6.36 -11.61 1.19
C SER A 188 4.84 -11.40 1.23
N ASN A 189 4.35 -10.44 2.02
CA ASN A 189 2.93 -10.15 2.14
C ASN A 189 2.30 -9.60 0.84
N CYS A 190 3.05 -8.81 0.06
CA CYS A 190 2.57 -8.24 -1.21
C CYS A 190 2.26 -9.34 -2.24
N ARG A 191 3.04 -10.42 -2.24
CA ARG A 191 2.83 -11.59 -3.12
C ARG A 191 1.48 -12.26 -2.88
N ARG A 192 0.97 -12.23 -1.65
CA ARG A 192 -0.34 -12.78 -1.24
C ARG A 192 -1.52 -11.78 -1.33
N CYS A 193 -1.26 -10.51 -1.65
CA CYS A 193 -2.28 -9.45 -1.66
C CYS A 193 -3.28 -9.66 -2.81
N LYS A 194 -4.58 -9.45 -2.53
CA LYS A 194 -5.66 -9.44 -3.53
C LYS A 194 -6.27 -8.06 -3.77
N MET A 195 -5.89 -7.02 -3.02
CA MET A 195 -6.32 -5.65 -3.27
C MET A 195 -5.34 -4.94 -4.21
N LYS A 196 -5.55 -5.09 -5.53
CA LYS A 196 -4.63 -4.56 -6.56
C LYS A 196 -5.04 -3.18 -7.05
N ILE A 197 -6.34 -2.97 -7.25
CA ILE A 197 -6.93 -1.68 -7.61
C ILE A 197 -7.85 -1.26 -6.45
N PRO A 198 -7.46 -0.27 -5.63
CA PRO A 198 -8.21 0.12 -4.43
C PRO A 198 -9.50 0.89 -4.78
N ARG A 199 -10.55 0.19 -5.20
CA ARG A 199 -11.85 0.79 -5.56
C ARG A 199 -12.65 1.32 -4.37
N GLN A 200 -12.20 1.08 -3.14
CA GLN A 200 -12.72 1.74 -1.93
C GLN A 200 -12.14 3.15 -1.70
N ALA A 201 -11.15 3.57 -2.51
CA ALA A 201 -10.73 4.97 -2.56
C ALA A 201 -11.78 5.85 -3.27
N ASP A 202 -11.57 7.16 -3.32
CA ASP A 202 -12.47 8.06 -4.06
C ASP A 202 -12.18 8.05 -5.57
N LEU A 203 -10.90 7.90 -5.93
CA LEU A 203 -10.41 7.66 -7.29
C LEU A 203 -9.43 6.49 -7.26
N ALA A 204 -9.51 5.59 -8.24
CA ALA A 204 -8.52 4.54 -8.44
C ALA A 204 -7.67 4.83 -9.70
N CYS A 205 -6.40 5.14 -9.48
CA CYS A 205 -5.46 5.66 -10.47
C CYS A 205 -4.32 4.68 -10.79
N GLY A 206 -3.66 4.87 -11.92
CA GLY A 206 -2.31 4.35 -12.21
C GLY A 206 -2.10 3.99 -13.69
N ASN A 207 -1.15 3.12 -14.02
CA ASN A 207 -0.77 2.83 -15.41
C ASN A 207 -1.54 1.69 -16.08
N TRP A 208 -2.17 0.78 -15.32
CA TRP A 208 -2.75 -0.42 -15.92
C TRP A 208 -3.93 -0.08 -16.82
N GLY A 209 -3.78 -0.44 -18.10
CA GLY A 209 -4.75 -0.16 -19.16
C GLY A 209 -4.44 1.07 -20.00
N VAL A 210 -3.45 1.90 -19.64
CA VAL A 210 -3.05 3.05 -20.47
C VAL A 210 -2.21 2.54 -21.66
N ILE A 211 -2.79 2.60 -22.86
CA ILE A 211 -2.15 2.07 -24.08
C ILE A 211 -2.22 3.07 -25.24
N GLY A 212 -1.56 2.73 -26.35
CA GLY A 212 -1.57 3.53 -27.57
C GLY A 212 -0.82 4.86 -27.39
N PRO A 213 -1.30 5.96 -27.99
CA PRO A 213 -0.62 7.27 -27.93
C PRO A 213 -0.43 7.82 -26.51
N ARG A 214 -1.20 7.32 -25.53
CA ARG A 214 -1.14 7.71 -24.13
C ARG A 214 -0.24 6.84 -23.25
N ALA A 215 0.31 5.74 -23.78
CA ALA A 215 1.21 4.89 -23.01
C ALA A 215 2.38 5.70 -22.44
N GLY A 216 2.61 5.60 -21.12
CA GLY A 216 3.61 6.38 -20.38
C GLY A 216 3.28 7.88 -20.22
N LYS A 217 2.20 8.39 -20.83
CA LYS A 217 1.86 9.83 -20.87
C LYS A 217 0.56 10.19 -20.18
N ALA A 218 -0.22 9.20 -19.76
CA ALA A 218 -1.46 9.40 -19.04
C ALA A 218 -1.55 8.49 -17.81
N THR A 219 -2.51 8.79 -16.95
CA THR A 219 -2.91 7.99 -15.80
C THR A 219 -4.31 7.45 -16.10
N PHE A 220 -4.50 6.14 -15.97
CA PHE A 220 -5.85 5.55 -15.92
C PHE A 220 -6.52 6.02 -14.64
N VAL A 221 -7.73 6.55 -14.73
CA VAL A 221 -8.54 7.00 -13.59
C VAL A 221 -9.90 6.32 -13.64
N GLU A 222 -10.27 5.65 -12.56
CA GLU A 222 -11.60 5.10 -12.32
C GLU A 222 -12.24 5.89 -11.17
N VAL A 223 -13.43 6.42 -11.40
CA VAL A 223 -14.13 7.24 -10.40
C VAL A 223 -14.97 6.36 -9.48
N CYS A 224 -14.61 6.32 -8.20
CA CYS A 224 -15.16 5.35 -7.24
C CYS A 224 -16.17 5.97 -6.26
N SER A 225 -16.17 7.31 -6.10
CA SER A 225 -17.10 8.02 -5.21
C SER A 225 -17.54 9.38 -5.78
N GLU A 226 -18.56 9.98 -5.16
CA GLU A 226 -18.97 11.36 -5.46
C GLU A 226 -17.90 12.39 -5.09
N LYS A 227 -17.12 12.15 -4.02
CA LYS A 227 -15.99 13.01 -3.65
C LYS A 227 -14.94 13.00 -4.75
N GLY A 228 -14.63 11.81 -5.29
CA GLY A 228 -13.70 11.63 -6.40
C GLY A 228 -14.17 12.32 -7.68
N ALA A 229 -15.45 12.17 -8.01
CA ALA A 229 -16.07 12.86 -9.15
C ALA A 229 -15.94 14.39 -9.04
N LYS A 230 -16.26 14.96 -7.87
CA LYS A 230 -16.14 16.40 -7.59
C LYS A 230 -14.70 16.90 -7.72
N LEU A 231 -13.74 16.13 -7.18
CA LEU A 231 -12.32 16.46 -7.26
C LEU A 231 -11.82 16.50 -8.71
N LEU A 232 -12.15 15.46 -9.48
CA LEU A 232 -11.77 15.35 -10.88
C LEU A 232 -12.42 16.45 -11.74
N ASP A 233 -13.74 16.63 -11.65
CA ASP A 233 -14.46 17.67 -12.41
C ASP A 233 -13.90 19.06 -12.10
N GLY A 234 -13.59 19.32 -10.83
CA GLY A 234 -12.98 20.57 -10.39
C GLY A 234 -11.61 20.80 -11.02
N ALA A 235 -10.74 19.79 -10.99
CA ALA A 235 -9.42 19.86 -11.59
C ALA A 235 -9.49 20.09 -13.12
N VAL A 236 -10.40 19.39 -13.82
CA VAL A 236 -10.61 19.60 -15.27
C VAL A 236 -11.11 21.01 -15.56
N LYS A 237 -12.10 21.50 -14.81
CA LYS A 237 -12.64 22.87 -14.99
C LYS A 237 -11.62 23.96 -14.70
N SER A 238 -10.70 23.72 -13.76
CA SER A 238 -9.61 24.66 -13.46
C SER A 238 -8.51 24.68 -14.55
N GLY A 239 -8.52 23.71 -15.47
CA GLY A 239 -7.52 23.60 -16.53
C GLY A 239 -6.21 22.90 -16.12
N VAL A 240 -6.03 22.53 -14.85
CA VAL A 240 -4.79 21.84 -14.40
C VAL A 240 -4.70 20.38 -14.86
N LEU A 241 -5.84 19.80 -15.26
CA LEU A 241 -5.96 18.40 -15.69
C LEU A 241 -6.73 18.32 -17.00
N ALA A 242 -6.22 17.53 -17.94
CA ALA A 242 -6.92 17.13 -19.16
C ALA A 242 -7.31 15.65 -19.07
N THR A 243 -8.42 15.29 -19.72
CA THR A 243 -8.96 13.94 -19.69
C THR A 243 -9.52 13.55 -21.05
N GLU A 244 -9.51 12.25 -21.33
CA GLU A 244 -10.28 11.63 -22.42
C GLU A 244 -10.85 10.28 -21.95
N PRO A 245 -11.94 9.77 -22.55
CA PRO A 245 -12.46 8.45 -22.21
C PRO A 245 -11.40 7.35 -22.40
N ALA A 246 -11.34 6.39 -21.47
CA ALA A 246 -10.47 5.25 -21.63
C ALA A 246 -10.95 4.39 -22.81
N ILE A 247 -10.03 4.00 -23.70
CA ILE A 247 -10.41 3.23 -24.89
C ILE A 247 -10.81 1.80 -24.51
N PRO A 248 -11.74 1.14 -25.24
CA PRO A 248 -12.23 -0.20 -24.89
C PRO A 248 -11.12 -1.23 -24.68
N LYS A 249 -10.09 -1.21 -25.54
CA LYS A 249 -8.96 -2.13 -25.42
C LYS A 249 -8.13 -1.91 -24.14
N GLY A 250 -8.07 -0.67 -23.65
CA GLY A 250 -7.42 -0.33 -22.39
C GLY A 250 -8.17 -0.91 -21.18
N LEU A 251 -9.50 -0.90 -21.23
CA LEU A 251 -10.36 -1.53 -20.21
C LEU A 251 -10.11 -3.03 -20.13
N GLU A 252 -10.09 -3.72 -21.28
CA GLU A 252 -9.78 -5.15 -21.36
C GLU A 252 -8.40 -5.49 -20.80
N ILE A 253 -7.38 -4.70 -21.16
CA ILE A 253 -6.01 -4.91 -20.69
C ILE A 253 -5.91 -4.67 -19.19
N ARG A 254 -6.55 -3.62 -18.66
CA ARG A 254 -6.61 -3.35 -17.22
C ARG A 254 -7.20 -4.54 -16.47
N ALA A 255 -8.34 -5.05 -16.91
CA ALA A 255 -8.98 -6.23 -16.32
C ALA A 255 -8.11 -7.48 -16.43
N LYS A 256 -7.44 -7.69 -17.57
CA LYS A 256 -6.51 -8.82 -17.77
C LYS A 256 -5.31 -8.76 -16.82
N ILE A 257 -4.69 -7.58 -16.65
CA ILE A 257 -3.56 -7.39 -15.73
C ILE A 257 -4.00 -7.64 -14.29
N GLU A 258 -5.13 -7.07 -13.88
CA GLU A 258 -5.68 -7.28 -12.53
C GLU A 258 -5.97 -8.76 -12.27
N GLY A 259 -6.61 -9.46 -13.22
CA GLY A 259 -6.88 -10.89 -13.13
C GLY A 259 -5.61 -11.75 -13.06
N ALA A 260 -4.56 -11.39 -13.80
CA ALA A 260 -3.26 -12.06 -13.70
C ALA A 260 -2.62 -11.86 -12.30
N MET A 261 -2.76 -10.67 -11.73
CA MET A 261 -2.27 -10.36 -10.38
C MET A 261 -3.06 -11.08 -9.29
N PHE A 262 -4.35 -11.36 -9.48
CA PHE A 262 -5.13 -12.21 -8.57
C PHE A 262 -4.65 -13.66 -8.62
N LYS A 263 -4.46 -14.23 -9.82
CA LYS A 263 -3.93 -15.60 -9.98
C LYS A 263 -2.55 -15.76 -9.31
N LEU A 264 -1.70 -14.74 -9.42
CA LEU A 264 -0.41 -14.73 -8.74
C LEU A 264 -0.58 -14.66 -7.21
N GLY A 265 -1.52 -13.86 -6.73
CA GLY A 265 -1.94 -13.82 -5.33
C GLY A 265 -2.40 -15.18 -4.81
N ASP A 266 -3.21 -15.90 -5.59
CA ASP A 266 -3.69 -17.24 -5.25
C ASP A 266 -2.56 -18.27 -5.23
N LYS A 267 -1.65 -18.24 -6.20
CA LYS A 267 -0.46 -19.10 -6.24
C LYS A 267 0.37 -18.96 -4.95
N TRP A 268 0.66 -17.72 -4.54
CA TRP A 268 1.46 -17.46 -3.34
C TRP A 268 0.71 -17.72 -2.03
N ARG A 269 -0.60 -17.46 -1.97
CA ARG A 269 -1.42 -17.87 -0.82
C ARG A 269 -1.39 -19.39 -0.67
N LYS A 270 -1.57 -20.14 -1.75
CA LYS A 270 -1.48 -21.60 -1.72
C LYS A 270 -0.10 -22.06 -1.22
N HIS A 271 0.96 -21.61 -1.89
CA HIS A 271 2.34 -21.93 -1.54
C HIS A 271 2.65 -21.66 -0.06
N ASP A 272 2.40 -20.43 0.41
CA ASP A 272 2.81 -20.03 1.76
C ASP A 272 1.92 -20.63 2.84
N PHE A 273 0.61 -20.81 2.61
CA PHE A 273 -0.30 -21.36 3.61
C PHE A 273 -0.22 -22.88 3.71
N GLU A 274 0.05 -23.59 2.62
CA GLU A 274 0.32 -25.03 2.64
C GLU A 274 1.66 -25.31 3.35
N ALA A 275 2.69 -24.49 3.10
CA ALA A 275 3.98 -24.62 3.77
C ALA A 275 3.91 -24.41 5.29
N LEU A 276 2.88 -23.73 5.81
CA LEU A 276 2.65 -23.62 7.25
C LEU A 276 2.07 -24.90 7.87
N GLY A 277 1.53 -25.82 7.08
CA GLY A 277 0.72 -26.94 7.59
C GLY A 277 -0.69 -26.51 8.01
N ASP A 278 -1.41 -27.43 8.66
CA ASP A 278 -2.77 -27.24 9.17
C ASP A 278 -2.88 -27.49 10.68
N GLY A 279 -4.03 -27.09 11.28
CA GLY A 279 -4.38 -27.37 12.67
C GLY A 279 -3.21 -27.26 13.67
N LYS A 280 -2.84 -28.40 14.27
CA LYS A 280 -1.77 -28.50 15.27
C LYS A 280 -0.37 -28.30 14.67
N GLU A 281 -0.14 -28.72 13.43
CA GLU A 281 1.14 -28.53 12.75
C GLU A 281 1.39 -27.04 12.49
N ARG A 282 0.38 -26.33 11.98
CA ARG A 282 0.42 -24.86 11.83
C ARG A 282 0.73 -24.17 13.14
N LEU A 283 0.05 -24.53 14.22
CA LEU A 283 0.30 -23.97 15.54
C LEU A 283 1.75 -24.24 15.99
N LYS A 284 2.24 -25.47 15.82
CA LYS A 284 3.63 -25.84 16.17
C LYS A 284 4.64 -25.01 15.38
N ASN A 285 4.46 -24.82 14.08
CA ASN A 285 5.34 -24.02 13.24
C ASN A 285 5.33 -22.55 13.67
N ILE A 286 4.17 -21.97 13.95
CA ILE A 286 4.05 -20.60 14.47
C ILE A 286 4.76 -20.48 15.83
N MET A 287 4.56 -21.43 16.75
CA MET A 287 5.22 -21.43 18.06
C MET A 287 6.74 -21.54 17.94
N ALA A 288 7.24 -22.39 17.03
CA ALA A 288 8.66 -22.54 16.77
C ALA A 288 9.28 -21.23 16.25
N GLU A 289 8.66 -20.61 15.25
CA GLU A 289 9.15 -19.34 14.69
C GLU A 289 9.08 -18.18 15.70
N THR A 290 7.98 -18.09 16.44
CA THR A 290 7.78 -17.03 17.45
C THR A 290 8.62 -17.22 18.70
N SER A 291 9.21 -18.40 18.94
CA SER A 291 10.17 -18.60 20.03
C SER A 291 11.42 -17.74 19.91
N ARG A 292 11.70 -17.15 18.74
CA ARG A 292 12.79 -16.18 18.53
C ARG A 292 12.42 -14.75 18.94
N CYS A 293 11.19 -14.52 19.41
CA CYS A 293 10.68 -13.18 19.72
C CYS A 293 11.37 -12.56 20.93
N ILE A 294 11.94 -11.38 20.70
CA ILE A 294 12.62 -10.57 21.73
C ILE A 294 11.69 -9.55 22.42
N LYS A 295 10.38 -9.64 22.21
CA LYS A 295 9.37 -8.75 22.83
C LYS A 295 9.68 -7.25 22.66
N CYS A 296 10.18 -6.83 21.49
CA CYS A 296 10.53 -5.42 21.21
C CYS A 296 9.33 -4.51 20.89
N TYR A 297 8.12 -5.06 20.78
CA TYR A 297 6.87 -4.37 20.44
C TYR A 297 6.82 -3.66 19.07
N GLY A 298 7.87 -3.71 18.25
CA GLY A 298 7.88 -3.07 16.91
C GLY A 298 6.69 -3.49 16.05
N CYS A 299 6.33 -4.77 16.09
CA CYS A 299 5.19 -5.33 15.34
C CYS A 299 3.81 -4.85 15.81
N ILE A 300 3.70 -4.38 17.06
CA ILE A 300 2.49 -3.76 17.65
C ILE A 300 2.47 -2.28 17.30
N GLU A 301 3.60 -1.59 17.45
CA GLU A 301 3.72 -0.14 17.16
C GLU A 301 3.32 0.20 15.74
N VAL A 302 3.71 -0.60 14.74
CA VAL A 302 3.40 -0.35 13.33
C VAL A 302 2.04 -0.89 12.87
N CYS A 303 1.37 -1.72 13.67
CA CYS A 303 0.09 -2.30 13.28
C CYS A 303 -1.02 -1.22 13.32
N PRO A 304 -1.85 -1.08 12.28
CA PRO A 304 -2.97 -0.14 12.30
C PRO A 304 -4.06 -0.58 13.29
N ILE A 305 -4.26 -1.90 13.46
CA ILE A 305 -5.30 -2.46 14.34
C ILE A 305 -4.90 -2.40 15.81
N CYS A 306 -3.62 -2.24 16.13
CA CYS A 306 -3.16 -2.01 17.50
C CYS A 306 -3.29 -0.52 17.84
N TYR A 307 -4.43 -0.14 18.43
CA TYR A 307 -4.73 1.22 18.91
C TYR A 307 -5.07 1.29 20.41
N CYS A 308 -5.13 0.16 21.11
CA CYS A 308 -5.46 0.08 22.53
C CYS A 308 -4.54 0.98 23.36
N VAL A 309 -5.13 1.72 24.30
CA VAL A 309 -4.39 2.50 25.31
C VAL A 309 -3.73 1.53 26.30
N ASP A 310 -4.52 0.62 26.85
CA ASP A 310 -4.06 -0.45 27.72
C ASP A 310 -3.99 -1.77 26.93
N CYS A 311 -2.78 -2.21 26.63
CA CYS A 311 -2.57 -3.40 25.82
C CYS A 311 -2.50 -4.66 26.70
N THR A 312 -3.37 -5.65 26.47
CA THR A 312 -3.37 -6.93 27.19
C THR A 312 -2.04 -7.68 27.07
N THR A 313 -1.28 -7.47 26.00
CA THR A 313 0.08 -8.05 25.85
C THR A 313 1.11 -7.47 26.83
N LYS A 314 0.77 -6.39 27.54
CA LYS A 314 1.57 -5.78 28.62
C LYS A 314 1.03 -6.12 30.02
N ASN A 315 -0.07 -6.87 30.11
CA ASN A 315 -0.63 -7.26 31.40
C ASN A 315 0.25 -8.37 32.02
N PRO A 316 0.86 -8.13 33.20
CA PRO A 316 1.79 -9.08 33.84
C PRO A 316 1.12 -10.40 34.25
N ALA A 317 -0.22 -10.43 34.38
CA ALA A 317 -0.95 -11.66 34.69
C ALA A 317 -0.93 -12.69 33.54
N TYR A 318 -0.78 -12.22 32.29
CA TYR A 318 -0.75 -13.10 31.11
C TYR A 318 0.63 -13.17 30.46
N VAL A 319 1.39 -12.07 30.51
CA VAL A 319 2.71 -11.95 29.91
C VAL A 319 3.68 -11.42 30.97
N PRO A 320 4.40 -12.30 31.68
CA PRO A 320 5.32 -11.88 32.72
C PRO A 320 6.41 -10.91 32.20
N PRO A 321 6.71 -9.84 32.94
CA PRO A 321 7.84 -8.97 32.63
C PRO A 321 9.17 -9.71 32.87
N GLY A 322 10.22 -9.31 32.15
CA GLY A 322 11.56 -9.90 32.30
C GLY A 322 11.78 -11.28 31.65
N GLU A 323 10.74 -11.92 31.11
CA GLU A 323 10.87 -13.24 30.46
C GLU A 323 11.16 -13.13 28.96
N LEU A 324 12.22 -13.85 28.52
CA LEU A 324 12.61 -14.10 27.13
C LEU A 324 13.14 -15.54 26.97
N PRO A 325 12.82 -16.26 25.87
CA PRO A 325 11.87 -15.85 24.83
C PRO A 325 10.47 -15.69 25.42
N VAL A 326 9.67 -14.79 24.85
CA VAL A 326 8.38 -14.46 25.44
C VAL A 326 7.45 -15.68 25.43
N ASN A 327 6.71 -15.88 26.52
CA ASN A 327 5.63 -16.86 26.57
C ASN A 327 4.69 -16.67 25.37
N PHE A 328 4.30 -17.78 24.73
CA PHE A 328 3.43 -17.80 23.56
C PHE A 328 2.10 -17.04 23.76
N MET A 329 1.65 -16.85 25.01
CA MET A 329 0.49 -16.03 25.34
C MET A 329 0.56 -14.62 24.77
N PHE A 330 1.76 -14.01 24.68
CA PHE A 330 1.96 -12.72 24.01
C PHE A 330 1.48 -12.75 22.55
N HIS A 331 1.88 -13.78 21.82
CA HIS A 331 1.51 -13.97 20.42
C HIS A 331 0.04 -14.35 20.28
N LEU A 332 -0.46 -15.25 21.13
CA LEU A 332 -1.86 -15.69 21.12
C LEU A 332 -2.84 -14.53 21.34
N ILE A 333 -2.61 -13.68 22.36
CA ILE A 333 -3.41 -12.48 22.61
C ILE A 333 -3.42 -11.59 21.36
N ARG A 334 -2.23 -11.34 20.79
CA ARG A 334 -2.11 -10.49 19.61
C ARG A 334 -2.84 -11.07 18.41
N TYR A 335 -2.73 -12.38 18.17
CA TYR A 335 -3.46 -13.07 17.10
C TYR A 335 -4.97 -12.91 17.28
N ALA A 336 -5.48 -13.21 18.48
CA ALA A 336 -6.90 -13.11 18.79
C ALA A 336 -7.45 -11.69 18.57
N HIS A 337 -6.69 -10.65 18.91
CA HIS A 337 -7.15 -9.26 18.84
C HIS A 337 -7.13 -8.65 17.43
N ILE A 338 -6.43 -9.26 16.47
CA ILE A 338 -6.25 -8.64 15.14
C ILE A 338 -6.58 -9.55 13.96
N ALA A 339 -6.74 -10.86 14.17
CA ALA A 339 -6.90 -11.82 13.08
C ALA A 339 -8.11 -11.50 12.21
N ASP A 340 -9.22 -11.05 12.79
CA ASP A 340 -10.45 -10.70 12.08
C ASP A 340 -10.33 -9.47 11.17
N SER A 341 -9.26 -8.67 11.33
CA SER A 341 -9.11 -7.34 10.73
C SER A 341 -7.74 -7.11 10.12
N CYS A 342 -6.93 -8.16 10.02
CA CYS A 342 -5.61 -8.08 9.43
C CYS A 342 -5.71 -7.80 7.92
N VAL A 343 -5.25 -6.63 7.50
CA VAL A 343 -5.23 -6.24 6.08
C VAL A 343 -3.99 -6.73 5.31
N ASN A 344 -3.20 -7.63 5.90
CA ASN A 344 -1.97 -8.20 5.32
C ASN A 344 -0.96 -7.13 4.81
N CYS A 345 -0.83 -6.00 5.52
CA CYS A 345 0.02 -4.86 5.09
C CYS A 345 1.54 -5.11 5.18
N GLY A 346 1.98 -6.14 5.93
CA GLY A 346 3.39 -6.53 6.02
C GLY A 346 4.23 -5.75 7.02
N GLN A 347 3.74 -4.64 7.57
CA GLN A 347 4.53 -3.75 8.42
C GLN A 347 5.12 -4.46 9.64
N CYS A 348 4.36 -5.36 10.26
CA CYS A 348 4.80 -6.11 11.43
C CYS A 348 5.93 -7.12 11.15
N GLU A 349 6.04 -7.59 9.91
CA GLU A 349 7.10 -8.49 9.46
C GLU A 349 8.35 -7.69 9.08
N GLU A 350 8.16 -6.58 8.37
CA GLU A 350 9.25 -5.68 7.94
C GLU A 350 10.10 -5.17 9.10
N VAL A 351 9.47 -4.79 10.21
CA VAL A 351 10.18 -4.20 11.36
C VAL A 351 10.61 -5.25 12.38
N CYS A 352 10.44 -6.55 12.11
CA CYS A 352 10.77 -7.58 13.07
C CYS A 352 12.28 -7.88 13.04
N PRO A 353 13.05 -7.54 14.09
CA PRO A 353 14.50 -7.78 14.10
C PRO A 353 14.85 -9.27 14.19
N ALA A 354 13.89 -10.11 14.57
CA ALA A 354 14.05 -11.56 14.61
C ALA A 354 13.58 -12.25 13.31
N GLU A 355 13.20 -11.49 12.27
CA GLU A 355 12.72 -12.02 10.99
C GLU A 355 11.57 -13.04 11.15
N ILE A 356 10.67 -12.78 12.11
CA ILE A 356 9.46 -13.59 12.29
C ILE A 356 8.46 -13.19 11.21
N PRO A 357 7.90 -14.14 10.43
CA PRO A 357 6.97 -13.87 9.34
C PRO A 357 5.56 -13.53 9.86
N ASN A 358 5.47 -12.45 10.64
CA ASN A 358 4.28 -12.03 11.34
C ASN A 358 3.10 -11.79 10.38
N ALA A 359 3.35 -11.25 9.18
CA ALA A 359 2.27 -10.98 8.25
C ALA A 359 1.72 -12.26 7.63
N LEU A 360 2.57 -13.26 7.39
CA LEU A 360 2.14 -14.59 6.97
C LEU A 360 1.22 -15.24 8.02
N PHE A 361 1.64 -15.28 9.29
CA PHE A 361 0.84 -15.90 10.36
C PHE A 361 -0.51 -15.22 10.57
N MET A 362 -0.52 -13.88 10.55
CA MET A 362 -1.75 -13.10 10.72
C MET A 362 -2.69 -13.29 9.53
N HIS A 363 -2.17 -13.25 8.31
CA HIS A 363 -2.98 -13.41 7.10
C HIS A 363 -3.53 -14.83 6.97
N ALA A 364 -2.76 -15.86 7.33
CA ALA A 364 -3.26 -17.23 7.34
C ALA A 364 -4.46 -17.39 8.28
N GLN A 365 -4.38 -16.82 9.49
CA GLN A 365 -5.49 -16.85 10.45
C GLN A 365 -6.69 -16.01 9.98
N GLN A 366 -6.44 -14.81 9.44
CA GLN A 366 -7.50 -13.96 8.88
C GLN A 366 -8.28 -14.66 7.77
N VAL A 367 -7.59 -15.37 6.88
CA VAL A 367 -8.24 -16.11 5.77
C VAL A 367 -9.09 -17.27 6.29
N GLU A 368 -8.72 -17.92 7.41
CA GLU A 368 -9.61 -18.90 8.04
C GLU A 368 -10.87 -18.24 8.63
N LEU A 369 -10.74 -17.08 9.28
CA LEU A 369 -11.88 -16.33 9.78
C LEU A 369 -12.79 -15.83 8.65
N GLU A 370 -12.22 -15.38 7.53
CA GLU A 370 -12.96 -15.01 6.32
C GLU A 370 -13.79 -16.20 5.79
N LYS A 371 -13.23 -17.41 5.75
CA LYS A 371 -13.99 -18.61 5.34
C LYS A 371 -15.11 -18.96 6.32
N MET A 372 -14.88 -18.79 7.62
CA MET A 372 -15.84 -19.15 8.66
C MET A 372 -16.99 -18.15 8.77
N PHE A 373 -16.70 -16.87 8.61
CA PHE A 373 -17.61 -15.77 8.95
C PHE A 373 -17.99 -14.89 7.76
N GLY A 374 -17.34 -15.05 6.60
CA GLY A 374 -17.60 -14.28 5.38
C GLY A 374 -17.05 -12.85 5.39
N HIS A 375 -16.43 -12.41 6.49
CA HIS A 375 -15.91 -11.04 6.62
C HIS A 375 -14.55 -10.88 5.93
N VAL A 376 -14.44 -9.88 5.04
CA VAL A 376 -13.18 -9.51 4.37
C VAL A 376 -12.72 -8.14 4.91
N PRO A 377 -11.55 -8.04 5.56
CA PRO A 377 -11.08 -6.79 6.14
C PRO A 377 -10.87 -5.68 5.11
N GLY A 378 -11.39 -4.49 5.43
CA GLY A 378 -11.10 -3.25 4.73
C GLY A 378 -11.69 -3.12 3.32
N VAL A 379 -12.67 -3.95 2.92
CA VAL A 379 -13.36 -3.82 1.63
C VAL A 379 -14.63 -2.97 1.69
N ASP A 380 -15.31 -3.00 2.84
CA ASP A 380 -16.52 -2.23 3.14
C ASP A 380 -16.55 -1.82 4.62
N MET A 381 -17.62 -1.13 5.03
CA MET A 381 -17.82 -0.63 6.39
C MET A 381 -18.55 -1.61 7.31
N GLU A 382 -18.83 -2.85 6.87
CA GLU A 382 -19.41 -3.87 7.74
C GLU A 382 -18.42 -4.18 8.89
N LEU A 383 -18.94 -4.29 10.10
CA LEU A 383 -18.13 -4.60 11.26
C LEU A 383 -17.73 -6.09 11.22
N PRO A 384 -16.52 -6.45 11.67
CA PRO A 384 -16.21 -7.84 11.93
C PRO A 384 -17.21 -8.42 12.93
N LEU A 385 -17.48 -9.72 12.82
CA LEU A 385 -18.44 -10.41 13.67
C LEU A 385 -17.95 -10.63 15.11
N LEU A 386 -16.65 -10.46 15.37
CA LEU A 386 -15.98 -10.73 16.64
C LEU A 386 -15.63 -9.46 17.42
#